data_AF-I8WJ32-F1
#
_entry.id   AF-I8WJ32-F1
#
_cell.length_a   1.000
_cell.length_b   1.000
_cell.length_c   1.000
_cell.angle_alpha   90.00
_cell.angle_beta   90.00
_cell.angle_gamma   90.00
#
_symmetry.space_group_name_H-M   'P 1'
#
loop_
_entity.id
_entity.type
_entity.pdbx_description
1 polymer ?
#
loop_
_entity_poly.entity_id
_entity_poly.type
_entity_poly.pdbx_seq_one_letter_code
_entity_poly.pdbx_strand_id
1 'polypeptide(L)'
;MNIGILAVDSNFPNLALMKISAYHKARGDQVEWYNPLCEYDKVYAAKVFTFTPDYNYYINTNQIEKGGTGYDIEKVLPVEVDRIQPDYSIYNIDSNLSYGFLTRGCPNRRKWCVVPKKEGKISPYMDIEEITAGRKKAILMDNNILASNYGLQQIEKIIKLGVKVDFNQGLDARLITDEIARLLARVKWIKRIRFGCDTPGQIAEVERASALIDKYGYKGEYFLYCILMDFKESFARVNYWKSKSRRFLPHCQPFRDLNNPHQIIPQWQKDMAHWADRKEIYMSCDFKDFSPRKGFLCKEYFKIL
;
A
#
# COMPACT_ATOMS: atom_id res chain seq x y z
N MET A 1 1.35 20.06 -26.42
CA MET A 1 0.55 20.58 -25.31
C MET A 1 1.41 20.73 -24.07
N ASN A 2 1.09 21.68 -23.20
CA ASN A 2 1.63 21.85 -21.86
C ASN A 2 0.69 21.17 -20.86
N ILE A 3 1.17 20.09 -20.24
CA ILE A 3 0.39 19.22 -19.36
C ILE A 3 0.83 19.38 -17.91
N GLY A 4 -0.10 19.76 -17.05
CA GLY A 4 0.11 19.79 -15.60
C GLY A 4 -0.29 18.47 -14.96
N ILE A 5 0.51 17.97 -14.03
CA ILE A 5 0.19 16.80 -13.21
C ILE A 5 0.06 17.23 -11.74
N LEU A 6 -1.05 16.84 -11.10
CA LEU A 6 -1.36 17.16 -9.72
C LEU A 6 -1.62 15.88 -8.91
N ALA A 7 -0.70 15.54 -8.02
CA ALA A 7 -0.94 14.55 -6.97
C ALA A 7 -1.64 15.27 -5.80
N VAL A 8 -2.94 15.02 -5.64
CA VAL A 8 -3.80 15.76 -4.71
C VAL A 8 -3.53 15.33 -3.27
N ASP A 9 -3.29 14.04 -3.09
CA ASP A 9 -2.90 13.45 -1.82
C ASP A 9 -1.84 12.37 -2.02
N SER A 10 -1.36 11.82 -0.90
CA SER A 10 -0.29 10.83 -0.82
C SER A 10 1.09 11.35 -1.24
N ASN A 11 2.11 11.03 -0.44
CA ASN A 11 3.51 11.28 -0.79
C ASN A 11 4.15 10.08 -1.52
N PHE A 12 3.38 9.02 -1.75
CA PHE A 12 3.84 7.84 -2.48
C PHE A 12 3.70 8.04 -3.99
N PRO A 13 4.67 7.62 -4.83
CA PRO A 13 4.61 7.80 -6.28
C PRO A 13 3.32 7.25 -6.89
N ASN A 14 2.58 8.09 -7.60
CA ASN A 14 1.33 7.71 -8.24
C ASN A 14 1.60 7.13 -9.63
N LEU A 15 1.49 5.79 -9.76
CA LEU A 15 1.77 5.08 -11.00
C LEU A 15 0.91 5.57 -12.19
N ALA A 16 -0.35 5.94 -11.95
CA ALA A 16 -1.23 6.42 -13.01
C ALA A 16 -0.71 7.75 -13.58
N LEU A 17 -0.31 8.68 -12.72
CA LEU A 17 0.30 9.95 -13.14
C LEU A 17 1.62 9.74 -13.89
N MET A 18 2.45 8.79 -13.46
CA MET A 18 3.69 8.45 -14.16
C MET A 18 3.42 7.92 -15.58
N LYS A 19 2.39 7.07 -15.75
CA LYS A 19 1.99 6.55 -17.07
C LYS A 19 1.39 7.62 -17.96
N ILE A 20 0.55 8.51 -17.41
CA ILE A 20 0.03 9.68 -18.12
C ILE A 20 1.18 10.57 -18.60
N SER A 21 2.17 10.82 -17.74
CA SER A 21 3.36 11.60 -18.11
C SER A 21 4.12 10.97 -19.27
N ALA A 22 4.41 9.67 -19.20
CA ALA A 22 5.08 8.94 -20.27
C ALA A 22 4.28 8.97 -21.59
N TYR A 23 2.96 8.80 -21.52
CA TYR A 23 2.07 8.85 -22.68
C TYR A 23 2.11 10.19 -23.42
N HIS A 24 2.09 11.29 -22.68
CA HIS A 24 2.15 12.65 -23.22
C HIS A 24 3.55 12.98 -23.76
N LYS A 25 4.61 12.68 -23.00
CA LYS A 25 5.99 12.88 -23.46
C LYS A 25 6.29 12.12 -24.76
N ALA A 26 5.77 10.90 -24.92
CA ALA A 26 5.93 10.12 -26.15
C ALA A 26 5.27 10.77 -27.39
N ARG A 27 4.37 11.74 -27.21
CA ARG A 27 3.71 12.51 -28.28
C ARG A 27 4.34 13.89 -28.50
N GLY A 28 5.42 14.20 -27.78
CA GLY A 28 6.07 15.51 -27.83
C GLY A 28 5.41 16.58 -26.96
N ASP A 29 4.47 16.20 -26.08
CA ASP A 29 3.91 17.12 -25.09
C ASP A 29 4.91 17.39 -23.96
N GLN A 30 4.86 18.60 -23.41
CA GLN A 30 5.59 18.97 -22.21
C GLN A 30 4.78 18.56 -20.98
N VAL A 31 5.44 17.93 -20.00
CA VAL A 31 4.77 17.46 -18.78
C VAL A 31 5.58 17.83 -17.56
N GLU A 32 4.93 18.47 -16.60
CA GLU A 32 5.53 18.87 -15.33
C GLU A 32 4.52 18.78 -14.18
N TRP A 33 5.02 18.96 -12.96
CA TRP A 33 4.17 19.17 -11.81
C TRP A 33 3.36 20.45 -11.98
N TYR A 34 2.07 20.38 -11.69
CA TYR A 34 1.18 21.52 -11.77
C TYR A 34 1.71 22.67 -10.90
N ASN A 35 1.96 23.81 -11.54
CA ASN A 35 2.35 25.06 -10.90
C ASN A 35 1.16 26.04 -10.94
N PRO A 36 0.64 26.50 -9.79
CA PRO A 36 -0.48 27.45 -9.75
C PRO A 36 -0.21 28.79 -10.44
N LEU A 37 1.06 29.12 -10.69
CA LEU A 37 1.49 30.35 -11.37
C LEU A 37 1.53 30.21 -12.90
N CYS A 38 1.29 29.00 -13.44
CA CYS A 38 1.39 28.69 -14.86
C CYS A 38 0.01 28.38 -15.46
N GLU A 39 -0.13 28.52 -16.76
CA GLU A 39 -1.29 28.09 -17.54
C GLU A 39 -0.98 26.78 -18.27
N TYR A 40 -1.95 25.87 -18.31
CA TYR A 40 -1.81 24.55 -18.94
C TYR A 40 -2.92 24.31 -19.96
N ASP A 41 -2.57 23.59 -21.03
CA ASP A 41 -3.57 23.09 -21.99
C ASP A 41 -4.49 22.05 -21.34
N LYS A 42 -3.93 21.21 -20.46
CA LYS A 42 -4.66 20.20 -19.69
C LYS A 42 -3.98 19.89 -18.35
N VAL A 43 -4.77 19.64 -17.31
CA VAL A 43 -4.28 19.18 -16.01
C VAL A 43 -4.89 17.82 -15.64
N TYR A 44 -4.06 16.88 -15.22
CA TYR A 44 -4.49 15.61 -14.63
C TYR A 44 -4.32 15.65 -13.12
N ALA A 45 -5.39 15.45 -12.37
CA ALA A 45 -5.38 15.41 -10.92
C ALA A 45 -5.73 14.01 -10.39
N ALA A 46 -4.84 13.43 -9.58
CA ALA A 46 -5.06 12.12 -9.00
C ALA A 46 -5.21 12.19 -7.48
N LYS A 47 -6.28 11.57 -6.97
CA LYS A 47 -6.56 11.46 -5.54
C LYS A 47 -6.82 10.01 -5.14
N VAL A 48 -6.15 9.54 -4.10
CA VAL A 48 -6.20 8.14 -3.62
C VAL A 48 -7.25 7.97 -2.53
N PHE A 49 -7.32 8.89 -1.56
CA PHE A 49 -8.15 8.74 -0.38
C PHE A 49 -9.45 9.55 -0.49
N THR A 50 -10.56 8.97 -0.03
CA THR A 50 -11.87 9.65 -0.01
C THR A 50 -12.01 10.65 1.15
N PHE A 51 -11.16 10.53 2.18
CA PHE A 51 -11.25 11.29 3.43
C PHE A 51 -10.21 12.42 3.56
N THR A 52 -9.32 12.58 2.57
CA THR A 52 -8.36 13.70 2.50
C THR A 52 -9.02 14.92 1.86
N PRO A 53 -8.61 16.15 2.22
CA PRO A 53 -9.04 17.36 1.52
C PRO A 53 -8.74 17.29 0.02
N ASP A 54 -9.56 17.96 -0.79
CA ASP A 54 -9.26 18.18 -2.20
C ASP A 54 -8.29 19.38 -2.36
N TYR A 55 -7.75 19.56 -3.57
CA TYR A 55 -7.08 20.77 -3.99
C TYR A 55 -8.11 21.90 -4.16
N ASN A 56 -8.13 22.84 -3.21
CA ASN A 56 -9.18 23.86 -3.09
C ASN A 56 -8.89 25.18 -3.83
N TYR A 57 -7.81 25.24 -4.61
CA TYR A 57 -7.45 26.45 -5.37
C TYR A 57 -7.91 26.32 -6.82
N TYR A 58 -8.08 27.47 -7.47
CA TYR A 58 -8.36 27.54 -8.90
C TYR A 58 -7.23 26.85 -9.69
N ILE A 59 -7.62 26.00 -10.64
CA ILE A 59 -6.68 25.33 -11.55
C ILE A 59 -6.73 26.07 -12.88
N ASN A 60 -5.61 26.68 -13.28
CA ASN A 60 -5.49 27.52 -14.47
C ASN A 60 -5.43 26.69 -15.77
N THR A 61 -6.56 26.08 -16.12
CA THR A 61 -6.79 25.36 -17.38
C THR A 61 -8.29 25.21 -17.64
N ASN A 62 -8.66 25.10 -18.91
CA ASN A 62 -10.03 24.76 -19.31
C ASN A 62 -10.27 23.25 -19.41
N GLN A 63 -9.22 22.42 -19.30
CA GLN A 63 -9.33 20.96 -19.38
C GLN A 63 -8.73 20.29 -18.14
N ILE A 64 -9.59 19.86 -17.22
CA ILE A 64 -9.17 19.14 -16.01
C ILE A 64 -9.69 17.71 -16.08
N GLU A 65 -8.81 16.73 -15.90
CA GLU A 65 -9.17 15.33 -15.76
C GLU A 65 -8.82 14.82 -14.36
N LYS A 66 -9.86 14.51 -13.58
CA LYS A 66 -9.73 13.97 -12.22
C LYS A 66 -9.86 12.44 -12.24
N GLY A 67 -9.03 11.76 -11.46
CA GLY A 67 -9.10 10.30 -11.34
C GLY A 67 -8.50 9.74 -10.06
N GLY A 68 -8.69 8.44 -9.87
CA GLY A 68 -8.31 7.74 -8.64
C GLY A 68 -9.47 7.61 -7.66
N THR A 69 -9.29 6.69 -6.70
CA THR A 69 -10.35 6.25 -5.78
C THR A 69 -10.94 7.37 -4.94
N GLY A 70 -10.18 8.44 -4.67
CA GLY A 70 -10.65 9.60 -3.92
C GLY A 70 -11.63 10.50 -4.70
N TYR A 71 -11.71 10.35 -6.03
CA TYR A 71 -12.64 11.10 -6.89
C TYR A 71 -13.71 10.20 -7.49
N ASP A 72 -13.30 9.14 -8.16
CA ASP A 72 -14.19 8.22 -8.85
C ASP A 72 -13.57 6.82 -8.84
N ILE A 73 -14.28 5.89 -8.21
CA ILE A 73 -13.83 4.51 -8.04
C ILE A 73 -13.88 3.72 -9.36
N GLU A 74 -14.73 4.11 -10.30
CA GLU A 74 -14.90 3.46 -11.59
C GLU A 74 -13.96 4.04 -12.66
N LYS A 75 -13.31 5.18 -12.39
CA LYS A 75 -12.38 5.83 -13.30
C LYS A 75 -11.14 4.97 -13.52
N VAL A 76 -10.96 4.53 -14.77
CA VAL A 76 -9.80 3.77 -15.23
C VAL A 76 -9.01 4.55 -16.27
N LEU A 77 -7.73 4.23 -16.39
CA LEU A 77 -6.90 4.72 -17.49
C LEU A 77 -7.31 4.02 -18.80
N PRO A 78 -7.26 4.73 -19.95
CA PRO A 78 -7.28 4.07 -21.26
C PRO A 78 -6.17 3.03 -21.37
N VAL A 79 -6.43 1.94 -22.09
CA VAL A 79 -5.51 0.78 -22.18
C VAL A 79 -4.14 1.18 -22.73
N GLU A 80 -4.12 2.07 -23.71
CA GLU A 80 -2.91 2.61 -24.32
C GLU A 80 -2.07 3.46 -23.36
N VAL A 81 -2.67 4.04 -22.31
CA VAL A 81 -1.93 4.72 -21.24
C VAL A 81 -1.53 3.70 -20.17
N ASP A 82 -2.45 2.82 -19.79
CA ASP A 82 -2.23 1.87 -18.71
C ASP A 82 -1.16 0.82 -19.04
N ARG A 83 -0.93 0.50 -20.31
CA ARG A 83 0.11 -0.46 -20.72
C ARG A 83 1.51 0.15 -20.91
N ILE A 84 1.66 1.47 -20.80
CA ILE A 84 2.94 2.15 -20.99
C ILE A 84 3.86 2.01 -19.76
N GLN A 85 5.18 1.97 -20.02
CA GLN A 85 6.19 2.09 -18.97
C GLN A 85 6.10 3.46 -18.28
N PRO A 86 6.03 3.51 -16.94
CA PRO A 86 5.84 4.78 -16.24
C PRO A 86 7.05 5.70 -16.39
N ASP A 87 6.81 7.00 -16.47
CA ASP A 87 7.87 8.00 -16.38
C ASP A 87 8.39 8.10 -14.95
N TYR A 88 9.53 7.48 -14.69
CA TYR A 88 10.20 7.51 -13.39
C TYR A 88 10.82 8.87 -13.04
N SER A 89 11.09 9.72 -14.05
CA SER A 89 11.75 11.01 -13.84
C SER A 89 10.85 12.01 -13.12
N ILE A 90 9.53 11.96 -13.32
CA ILE A 90 8.60 12.91 -12.71
C ILE A 90 8.58 12.83 -11.16
N TYR A 91 8.95 11.69 -10.58
CA TYR A 91 9.08 11.50 -9.12
C TYR A 91 10.54 11.35 -8.65
N ASN A 92 11.53 11.56 -9.51
CA ASN A 92 12.96 11.35 -9.20
C ASN A 92 13.25 9.95 -8.62
N ILE A 93 12.62 8.91 -9.19
CA ILE A 93 12.80 7.53 -8.72
C ILE A 93 14.19 7.00 -9.08
N ASP A 94 14.79 6.22 -8.17
CA ASP A 94 16.03 5.45 -8.40
C ASP A 94 15.96 4.74 -9.76
N SER A 95 16.95 4.97 -10.62
CA SER A 95 16.97 4.46 -11.99
C SER A 95 16.91 2.93 -12.06
N ASN A 96 17.25 2.24 -10.97
CA ASN A 96 17.25 0.79 -10.82
C ASN A 96 16.01 0.24 -10.10
N LEU A 97 15.01 1.08 -9.83
CA LEU A 97 13.75 0.70 -9.18
C LEU A 97 12.56 0.88 -10.14
N SER A 98 11.76 -0.17 -10.29
CA SER A 98 10.48 -0.13 -10.99
C SER A 98 9.28 -0.20 -10.05
N TYR A 99 8.12 0.21 -10.57
CA TYR A 99 6.83 0.12 -9.91
C TYR A 99 5.84 -0.59 -10.83
N GLY A 100 5.01 -1.48 -10.28
CA GLY A 100 4.01 -2.16 -11.08
C GLY A 100 3.05 -3.03 -10.29
N PHE A 101 2.26 -3.78 -11.05
CA PHE A 101 1.33 -4.80 -10.56
C PHE A 101 1.58 -6.05 -11.38
N LEU A 102 1.64 -7.23 -10.77
CA LEU A 102 1.61 -8.49 -11.53
C LEU A 102 0.17 -8.96 -11.75
N THR A 103 -0.70 -8.59 -10.83
CA THR A 103 -2.11 -8.93 -10.76
C THR A 103 -2.92 -7.72 -10.31
N ARG A 104 -4.18 -7.66 -10.74
CA ARG A 104 -5.19 -6.69 -10.27
C ARG A 104 -6.36 -7.44 -9.66
N GLY A 105 -7.18 -6.75 -8.87
CA GLY A 105 -8.32 -7.35 -8.18
C GLY A 105 -7.95 -8.16 -6.93
N CYS A 106 -8.98 -8.58 -6.19
CA CYS A 106 -8.81 -9.40 -4.99
C CYS A 106 -10.10 -10.19 -4.71
N PRO A 107 -10.02 -11.51 -4.42
CA PRO A 107 -11.21 -12.31 -4.14
C PRO A 107 -11.80 -12.02 -2.75
N ASN A 108 -11.02 -11.41 -1.84
CA ASN A 108 -11.43 -11.18 -0.47
C ASN A 108 -12.41 -9.99 -0.38
N ARG A 109 -13.57 -10.22 0.23
CA ARG A 109 -14.55 -9.17 0.52
C ARG A 109 -14.44 -8.74 1.98
N ARG A 110 -13.64 -7.71 2.23
CA ARG A 110 -13.49 -7.11 3.57
C ARG A 110 -14.25 -5.78 3.62
N LYS A 111 -14.94 -5.50 4.72
CA LYS A 111 -15.76 -4.29 4.88
C LYS A 111 -14.99 -2.96 4.77
N TRP A 112 -13.69 -2.99 5.04
CA TRP A 112 -12.79 -1.84 4.96
C TRP A 112 -12.08 -1.70 3.58
N CYS A 113 -12.32 -2.61 2.64
CA CYS A 113 -11.54 -2.70 1.41
C CYS A 113 -12.40 -2.38 0.17
N VAL A 114 -11.95 -1.41 -0.62
CA VAL A 114 -12.59 -1.00 -1.89
C VAL A 114 -12.28 -1.92 -3.06
N VAL A 115 -11.21 -2.72 -2.97
CA VAL A 115 -10.62 -3.43 -4.12
C VAL A 115 -11.62 -4.33 -4.85
N PRO A 116 -12.46 -5.15 -4.19
CA PRO A 116 -13.41 -6.01 -4.91
C PRO A 116 -14.44 -5.24 -5.73
N LYS A 117 -14.80 -4.02 -5.30
CA LYS A 117 -15.68 -3.13 -6.05
C LYS A 117 -14.92 -2.47 -7.21
N LYS A 118 -13.74 -1.91 -6.91
CA LYS A 118 -12.92 -1.14 -7.86
C LYS A 118 -12.31 -1.98 -8.98
N GLU A 119 -11.76 -3.14 -8.65
CA GLU A 119 -10.93 -3.93 -9.55
C GLU A 119 -11.50 -5.32 -9.83
N GLY A 120 -12.54 -5.73 -9.10
CA GLY A 120 -13.20 -7.01 -9.30
C GLY A 120 -12.40 -8.22 -8.84
N LYS A 121 -12.64 -9.35 -9.52
CA LYS A 121 -11.95 -10.63 -9.26
C LYS A 121 -10.47 -10.51 -9.63
N ILE A 122 -9.65 -11.34 -8.99
CA ILE A 122 -8.22 -11.35 -9.29
C ILE A 122 -7.95 -11.76 -10.74
N SER A 123 -7.09 -11.03 -11.43
CA SER A 123 -6.70 -11.28 -12.82
C SER A 123 -5.22 -10.98 -13.05
N PRO A 124 -4.56 -11.69 -13.99
CA PRO A 124 -3.22 -11.33 -14.46
C PRO A 124 -3.17 -9.91 -15.03
N TYR A 125 -2.03 -9.24 -14.90
CA TYR A 125 -1.84 -7.88 -15.39
C TYR A 125 -0.57 -7.71 -16.22
N MET A 126 0.61 -7.63 -15.61
CA MET A 126 1.89 -7.49 -16.32
C MET A 126 2.88 -8.55 -15.87
N ASP A 127 3.79 -8.93 -16.76
CA ASP A 127 4.91 -9.78 -16.40
C ASP A 127 6.03 -8.99 -15.70
N ILE A 128 6.76 -9.63 -14.79
CA ILE A 128 7.85 -9.01 -14.04
C ILE A 128 8.98 -8.48 -14.95
N GLU A 129 9.27 -9.13 -16.09
CA GLU A 129 10.28 -8.64 -17.04
C GLU A 129 9.82 -7.36 -17.71
N GLU A 130 8.52 -7.27 -18.06
CA GLU A 130 7.93 -6.03 -18.57
C GLU A 130 8.03 -4.91 -17.52
N ILE A 131 7.64 -5.18 -16.26
CA ILE A 131 7.67 -4.17 -15.19
C ILE A 131 9.10 -3.68 -14.92
N THR A 132 10.05 -4.60 -14.85
CA THR A 132 11.44 -4.24 -14.51
C THR A 132 12.16 -3.57 -15.67
N ALA A 133 11.91 -3.98 -16.92
CA ALA A 133 12.57 -3.44 -18.10
C ALA A 133 14.10 -3.32 -17.90
N GLY A 134 14.71 -4.37 -17.34
CA GLY A 134 16.15 -4.45 -17.04
C GLY A 134 16.57 -3.96 -15.65
N ARG A 135 15.71 -3.26 -14.91
CA ARG A 135 15.95 -2.81 -13.52
C ARG A 135 16.03 -4.00 -12.55
N LYS A 136 16.79 -3.84 -11.47
CA LYS A 136 17.07 -4.90 -10.50
C LYS A 136 16.16 -4.89 -9.27
N LYS A 137 15.35 -3.85 -9.08
CA LYS A 137 14.41 -3.74 -7.97
C LYS A 137 13.00 -3.43 -8.48
N ALA A 138 11.98 -3.96 -7.82
CA ALA A 138 10.58 -3.63 -8.10
C ALA A 138 9.76 -3.46 -6.81
N ILE A 139 8.93 -2.42 -6.75
CA ILE A 139 7.83 -2.30 -5.79
C ILE A 139 6.55 -2.75 -6.50
N LEU A 140 5.99 -3.85 -6.01
CA LEU A 140 4.78 -4.45 -6.56
C LEU A 140 3.60 -4.21 -5.64
N MET A 141 2.53 -3.65 -6.20
CA MET A 141 1.38 -3.11 -5.47
C MET A 141 0.15 -4.02 -5.55
N ASP A 142 0.34 -5.27 -5.96
CA ASP A 142 -0.67 -6.32 -6.05
C ASP A 142 -1.53 -6.45 -4.79
N ASN A 143 -2.86 -6.41 -4.94
CA ASN A 143 -3.76 -6.49 -3.78
C ASN A 143 -3.74 -7.85 -3.08
N ASN A 144 -3.52 -8.95 -3.83
CA ASN A 144 -3.38 -10.29 -3.28
C ASN A 144 -2.69 -11.25 -4.26
N ILE A 145 -1.41 -11.04 -4.53
CA ILE A 145 -0.63 -11.85 -5.49
C ILE A 145 -0.73 -13.37 -5.27
N LEU A 146 -0.85 -13.81 -4.01
CA LEU A 146 -0.91 -15.23 -3.65
C LEU A 146 -2.24 -15.91 -4.01
N ALA A 147 -3.28 -15.12 -4.29
CA ALA A 147 -4.58 -15.65 -4.71
C ALA A 147 -4.66 -15.95 -6.22
N SER A 148 -3.52 -15.94 -6.92
CA SER A 148 -3.43 -16.16 -8.36
C SER A 148 -2.31 -17.13 -8.71
N ASN A 149 -2.63 -18.18 -9.48
CA ASN A 149 -1.62 -19.09 -10.03
C ASN A 149 -0.60 -18.35 -10.89
N TYR A 150 -1.06 -17.35 -11.66
CA TYR A 150 -0.16 -16.46 -12.41
C TYR A 150 0.75 -15.68 -11.45
N GLY A 151 0.20 -15.18 -10.33
CA GLY A 151 0.99 -14.51 -9.30
C GLY A 151 2.11 -15.40 -8.73
N LEU A 152 1.83 -16.68 -8.45
CA LEU A 152 2.83 -17.64 -8.01
C LEU A 152 3.91 -17.88 -9.07
N GLN A 153 3.53 -18.04 -10.34
CA GLN A 153 4.47 -18.16 -11.47
C GLN A 153 5.37 -16.91 -11.57
N GLN A 154 4.82 -15.72 -11.36
CA GLN A 154 5.60 -14.48 -11.36
C GLN A 154 6.57 -14.40 -10.16
N ILE A 155 6.21 -14.94 -8.99
CA ILE A 155 7.12 -15.05 -7.83
C ILE A 155 8.31 -15.99 -8.17
N GLU A 156 8.04 -17.13 -8.80
CA GLU A 156 9.11 -18.02 -9.26
C GLU A 156 10.04 -17.33 -10.26
N LYS A 157 9.45 -16.57 -11.18
CA LYS A 157 10.18 -15.78 -12.17
C LYS A 157 11.03 -14.69 -11.53
N ILE A 158 10.51 -13.98 -10.52
CA ILE A 158 11.26 -13.02 -9.68
C ILE A 158 12.51 -13.69 -9.08
N ILE A 159 12.35 -14.88 -8.50
CA ILE A 159 13.45 -15.64 -7.88
C ILE A 159 14.50 -16.00 -8.94
N LYS A 160 14.07 -16.52 -10.10
CA LYS A 160 14.95 -16.90 -11.22
C LYS A 160 15.76 -15.71 -11.75
N LEU A 161 15.10 -14.56 -11.91
CA LEU A 161 15.74 -13.33 -12.39
C LEU A 161 16.58 -12.63 -11.31
N GLY A 162 16.43 -13.02 -10.05
CA GLY A 162 17.13 -12.41 -8.92
C GLY A 162 16.74 -10.96 -8.65
N VAL A 163 15.54 -10.54 -9.08
CA VAL A 163 14.99 -9.19 -8.85
C VAL A 163 14.68 -9.01 -7.36
N LYS A 164 15.09 -7.88 -6.79
CA LYS A 164 14.80 -7.54 -5.40
C LYS A 164 13.41 -6.89 -5.32
N VAL A 165 12.48 -7.42 -4.54
CA VAL A 165 11.08 -6.94 -4.53
C VAL A 165 10.59 -6.46 -3.16
N ASP A 166 9.66 -5.51 -3.17
CA ASP A 166 8.74 -5.21 -2.06
C ASP A 166 7.32 -5.46 -2.55
N PHE A 167 6.64 -6.43 -1.95
CA PHE A 167 5.19 -6.55 -2.10
C PHE A 167 4.60 -5.56 -1.10
N ASN A 168 4.23 -4.38 -1.61
CA ASN A 168 3.92 -3.24 -0.76
C ASN A 168 2.50 -3.31 -0.17
N GLN A 169 1.68 -4.25 -0.63
CA GLN A 169 0.42 -4.61 -0.01
C GLN A 169 0.61 -5.82 0.92
N GLY A 170 -0.35 -6.04 1.84
CA GLY A 170 -0.32 -7.18 2.74
C GLY A 170 -0.61 -8.50 2.02
N LEU A 171 0.32 -9.45 2.11
CA LEU A 171 0.06 -10.84 1.71
C LEU A 171 -1.03 -11.47 2.59
N ASP A 172 -1.77 -12.41 2.01
CA ASP A 172 -2.79 -13.17 2.72
C ASP A 172 -2.16 -14.37 3.42
N ALA A 173 -1.92 -14.24 4.73
CA ALA A 173 -1.28 -15.31 5.53
C ALA A 173 -2.04 -16.65 5.49
N ARG A 174 -3.35 -16.63 5.21
CA ARG A 174 -4.18 -17.83 5.10
C ARG A 174 -3.78 -18.72 3.92
N LEU A 175 -3.23 -18.12 2.87
CA LEU A 175 -2.84 -18.82 1.65
C LEU A 175 -1.42 -19.41 1.74
N ILE A 176 -0.70 -19.18 2.84
CA ILE A 176 0.67 -19.66 2.99
C ILE A 176 0.68 -21.15 3.30
N THR A 177 0.96 -21.94 2.26
CA THR A 177 1.32 -23.36 2.33
C THR A 177 2.84 -23.52 2.55
N ASP A 178 3.29 -24.75 2.81
CA ASP A 178 4.72 -25.06 2.91
C ASP A 178 5.49 -24.74 1.60
N GLU A 179 4.86 -24.97 0.43
CA GLU A 179 5.41 -24.62 -0.88
C GLU A 179 5.55 -23.10 -1.08
N ILE A 180 4.47 -22.34 -0.79
CA ILE A 180 4.50 -20.87 -0.90
C ILE A 180 5.51 -20.28 0.10
N ALA A 181 5.59 -20.83 1.31
CA ALA A 181 6.58 -20.41 2.29
C ALA A 181 8.02 -20.60 1.78
N ARG A 182 8.31 -21.71 1.09
CA ARG A 182 9.60 -21.97 0.44
C ARG A 182 9.91 -20.96 -0.66
N LEU A 183 8.91 -20.55 -1.45
CA LEU A 183 9.07 -19.49 -2.45
C LEU A 183 9.42 -18.16 -1.77
N LEU A 184 8.61 -17.72 -0.80
CA LEU A 184 8.80 -16.43 -0.13
C LEU A 184 10.13 -16.34 0.62
N ALA A 185 10.64 -17.44 1.17
CA ALA A 185 11.95 -17.48 1.81
C ALA A 185 13.12 -17.27 0.82
N ARG A 186 12.93 -17.64 -0.46
CA ARG A 186 13.93 -17.48 -1.53
C ARG A 186 13.87 -16.11 -2.22
N VAL A 187 12.77 -15.38 -2.08
CA VAL A 187 12.63 -14.03 -2.64
C VAL A 187 13.66 -13.09 -2.00
N LYS A 188 14.31 -12.27 -2.83
CA LYS A 188 15.18 -11.20 -2.36
C LYS A 188 14.33 -9.99 -1.98
N TRP A 189 14.02 -9.84 -0.69
CA TRP A 189 13.19 -8.74 -0.21
C TRP A 189 13.95 -7.43 -0.13
N ILE A 190 13.38 -6.33 -0.65
CA ILE A 190 13.95 -4.97 -0.49
C ILE A 190 14.16 -4.66 0.99
N LYS A 191 13.16 -4.99 1.82
CA LYS A 191 13.20 -4.75 3.26
C LYS A 191 12.59 -5.88 4.09
N ARG A 192 11.36 -6.29 3.79
CA ARG A 192 10.56 -7.16 4.67
C ARG A 192 9.41 -7.83 3.93
N ILE A 193 8.82 -8.85 4.55
CA ILE A 193 7.55 -9.44 4.14
C ILE A 193 6.41 -8.69 4.81
N ARG A 194 5.30 -8.48 4.12
CA ARG A 194 4.12 -7.78 4.66
C ARG A 194 2.92 -8.72 4.68
N PHE A 195 2.17 -8.73 5.77
CA PHE A 195 0.92 -9.48 5.91
C PHE A 195 -0.23 -8.56 6.33
N GLY A 196 -1.45 -8.92 5.92
CA GLY A 196 -2.65 -8.41 6.58
C GLY A 196 -2.90 -9.16 7.90
N CYS A 197 -3.06 -8.42 8.99
CA CYS A 197 -3.39 -8.93 10.32
C CYS A 197 -4.46 -8.01 10.95
N ASP A 198 -5.63 -7.93 10.29
CA ASP A 198 -6.73 -7.02 10.61
C ASP A 198 -7.76 -7.62 11.58
N THR A 199 -7.76 -8.94 11.78
CA THR A 199 -8.71 -9.64 12.65
C THR A 199 -8.02 -10.56 13.66
N PRO A 200 -8.69 -10.93 14.77
CA PRO A 200 -8.11 -11.81 15.79
C PRO A 200 -7.63 -13.15 15.22
N GLY A 201 -8.43 -13.77 14.34
CA GLY A 201 -8.07 -15.04 13.73
C GLY A 201 -6.79 -14.98 12.87
N GLN A 202 -6.45 -13.80 12.33
CA GLN A 202 -5.22 -13.65 11.55
C GLN A 202 -3.95 -13.70 12.39
N ILE A 203 -4.04 -13.64 13.72
CA ILE A 203 -2.86 -13.85 14.59
C ILE A 203 -2.29 -15.25 14.34
N ALA A 204 -3.12 -16.28 14.51
CA ALA A 204 -2.71 -17.67 14.31
C ALA A 204 -2.24 -17.94 12.86
N GLU A 205 -2.90 -17.33 11.87
CA GLU A 205 -2.53 -17.46 10.46
C GLU A 205 -1.16 -16.86 10.16
N VAL A 206 -0.88 -15.66 10.69
CA VAL A 206 0.45 -15.01 10.54
C VAL A 206 1.52 -15.78 11.30
N GLU A 207 1.23 -16.30 12.49
CA GLU A 207 2.18 -17.15 13.22
C GLU A 207 2.53 -18.41 12.45
N ARG A 208 1.53 -19.12 11.92
CA ARG A 208 1.75 -20.31 11.08
C ARG A 208 2.58 -19.96 9.85
N ALA A 209 2.18 -18.91 9.13
CA ALA A 209 2.86 -18.46 7.92
C ALA A 209 4.33 -18.10 8.17
N SER A 210 4.59 -17.27 9.19
CA SER A 210 5.95 -16.85 9.54
C SER A 210 6.82 -18.00 10.03
N ALA A 211 6.28 -18.94 10.80
CA ALA A 211 7.00 -20.14 11.21
C ALA A 211 7.41 -21.02 10.00
N LEU A 212 6.52 -21.21 9.03
CA LEU A 212 6.84 -21.94 7.80
C LEU A 212 7.90 -21.23 6.97
N ILE A 213 7.83 -19.90 6.83
CA ILE A 213 8.80 -19.12 6.07
C ILE A 213 10.16 -19.10 6.77
N ASP A 214 10.18 -18.99 8.10
CA ASP A 214 11.41 -19.04 8.92
C ASP A 214 12.08 -20.42 8.88
N LYS A 215 11.30 -21.51 8.83
CA LYS A 215 11.80 -22.89 8.60
C LYS A 215 12.62 -22.99 7.32
N TYR A 216 12.29 -22.20 6.29
CA TYR A 216 13.03 -22.13 5.03
C TYR A 216 14.16 -21.08 5.01
N GLY A 217 14.51 -20.51 6.16
CA GLY A 217 15.71 -19.70 6.33
C GLY A 217 15.50 -18.18 6.23
N TYR A 218 14.26 -17.69 6.10
CA TYR A 218 14.03 -16.25 6.18
C TYR A 218 14.34 -15.71 7.59
N LYS A 219 15.10 -14.63 7.66
CA LYS A 219 15.50 -13.96 8.92
C LYS A 219 15.09 -12.49 9.00
N GLY A 220 14.42 -11.97 7.97
CA GLY A 220 14.00 -10.56 7.87
C GLY A 220 12.76 -10.25 8.72
N GLU A 221 12.34 -8.99 8.70
CA GLU A 221 11.16 -8.53 9.45
C GLU A 221 9.85 -8.94 8.77
N TYR A 222 8.77 -8.97 9.57
CA TYR A 222 7.39 -9.11 9.13
C TYR A 222 6.62 -7.84 9.49
N PHE A 223 6.10 -7.14 8.49
CA PHE A 223 5.25 -5.97 8.65
C PHE A 223 3.79 -6.38 8.65
N LEU A 224 3.01 -5.96 9.63
CA LEU A 224 1.64 -6.41 9.80
C LEU A 224 0.70 -5.23 9.66
N TYR A 225 -0.04 -5.15 8.54
CA TYR A 225 -1.12 -4.18 8.43
C TYR A 225 -2.23 -4.55 9.41
N CYS A 226 -2.65 -3.59 10.23
CA CYS A 226 -3.60 -3.79 11.31
C CYS A 226 -4.65 -2.67 11.32
N ILE A 227 -5.83 -2.93 10.78
CA ILE A 227 -6.93 -1.98 10.90
C ILE A 227 -7.49 -1.99 12.33
N LEU A 228 -7.69 -0.80 12.88
CA LEU A 228 -8.19 -0.57 14.23
C LEU A 228 -9.70 -0.32 14.18
N MET A 229 -10.50 -1.18 14.81
CA MET A 229 -11.97 -1.09 14.77
C MET A 229 -12.58 -1.05 16.17
N ASP A 230 -12.20 -2.00 17.01
CA ASP A 230 -12.63 -2.10 18.41
C ASP A 230 -11.41 -1.94 19.32
N PHE A 231 -11.55 -1.20 20.41
CA PHE A 231 -10.41 -0.85 21.26
C PHE A 231 -9.75 -2.08 21.90
N LYS A 232 -10.55 -2.94 22.55
CA LYS A 232 -10.04 -4.09 23.31
C LYS A 232 -9.43 -5.13 22.38
N GLU A 233 -10.14 -5.45 21.29
CA GLU A 233 -9.67 -6.36 20.26
C GLU A 233 -8.37 -5.86 19.63
N SER A 234 -8.37 -4.61 19.16
CA SER A 234 -7.25 -4.07 18.41
C SER A 234 -6.02 -3.91 19.30
N PHE A 235 -6.20 -3.49 20.56
CA PHE A 235 -5.11 -3.49 21.55
C PHE A 235 -4.56 -4.90 21.75
N ALA A 236 -5.41 -5.90 22.00
CA ALA A 236 -4.97 -7.27 22.26
C ALA A 236 -4.17 -7.83 21.08
N ARG A 237 -4.67 -7.66 19.84
CA ARG A 237 -4.01 -8.12 18.62
C ARG A 237 -2.69 -7.42 18.35
N VAL A 238 -2.64 -6.09 18.49
CA VAL A 238 -1.41 -5.33 18.26
C VAL A 238 -0.38 -5.62 19.35
N ASN A 239 -0.80 -5.75 20.60
CA ASN A 239 0.10 -6.02 21.72
C ASN A 239 0.65 -7.46 21.70
N TYR A 240 -0.10 -8.43 21.14
CA TYR A 240 0.35 -9.81 20.98
C TYR A 240 1.74 -9.92 20.34
N TRP A 241 1.98 -9.15 19.28
CA TRP A 241 3.23 -9.23 18.52
C TRP A 241 4.45 -8.69 19.27
N LYS A 242 4.24 -7.84 20.29
CA LYS A 242 5.31 -7.24 21.09
C LYS A 242 6.06 -8.30 21.89
N SER A 243 5.35 -9.29 22.44
CA SER A 243 5.95 -10.39 23.19
C SER A 243 6.48 -11.52 22.29
N LYS A 244 6.03 -11.58 21.03
CA LYS A 244 6.39 -12.68 20.13
C LYS A 244 7.83 -12.60 19.63
N SER A 245 8.20 -11.48 19.01
CA SER A 245 9.56 -11.24 18.50
C SER A 245 9.68 -9.82 17.97
N ARG A 246 10.87 -9.22 18.12
CA ARG A 246 11.19 -7.89 17.56
C ARG A 246 11.14 -7.82 16.03
N ARG A 247 11.01 -8.96 15.35
CA ARG A 247 10.84 -9.07 13.89
C ARG A 247 9.42 -8.75 13.43
N PHE A 248 8.41 -8.82 14.30
CA PHE A 248 7.04 -8.46 13.96
C PHE A 248 6.80 -6.98 14.23
N LEU A 249 6.41 -6.25 13.19
CA LEU A 249 6.21 -4.81 13.20
C LEU A 249 4.76 -4.51 12.80
N PRO A 250 3.84 -4.36 13.77
CA PRO A 250 2.50 -3.87 13.48
C PRO A 250 2.53 -2.50 12.85
N HIS A 251 1.61 -2.27 11.93
CA HIS A 251 1.33 -1.01 11.30
C HIS A 251 -0.16 -0.75 11.31
N CYS A 252 -0.55 0.10 12.23
CA CYS A 252 -1.91 0.31 12.66
C CYS A 252 -2.55 1.43 11.86
N GLN A 253 -3.69 1.13 11.24
CA GLN A 253 -4.45 2.09 10.46
C GLN A 253 -5.81 2.30 11.11
N PRO A 254 -6.20 3.54 11.43
CA PRO A 254 -7.56 3.82 11.88
C PRO A 254 -8.58 3.34 10.84
N PHE A 255 -9.66 2.72 11.31
CA PHE A 255 -10.72 2.26 10.42
C PHE A 255 -11.38 3.45 9.72
N ARG A 256 -11.47 3.34 8.39
CA ARG A 256 -12.16 4.29 7.52
C ARG A 256 -13.39 3.62 6.93
N ASP A 257 -14.56 4.18 7.23
CA ASP A 257 -15.80 3.82 6.55
C ASP A 257 -15.77 4.40 5.14
N LEU A 258 -15.87 3.51 4.15
CA LEU A 258 -15.81 3.85 2.74
C LEU A 258 -16.98 4.74 2.29
N ASN A 259 -18.09 4.72 3.02
CA ASN A 259 -19.28 5.50 2.74
C ASN A 259 -19.35 6.80 3.56
N ASN A 260 -18.39 7.07 4.44
CA ASN A 260 -18.37 8.27 5.28
C ASN A 260 -17.01 9.00 5.20
N PRO A 261 -16.81 9.86 4.18
CA PRO A 261 -15.55 10.59 4.01
C PRO A 261 -15.26 11.58 5.17
N HIS A 262 -16.29 11.98 5.91
CA HIS A 262 -16.18 12.90 7.05
C HIS A 262 -16.17 12.19 8.40
N GLN A 263 -15.92 10.88 8.42
CA GLN A 263 -15.84 10.10 9.66
C GLN A 263 -14.83 10.73 10.63
N ILE A 264 -15.33 11.06 11.82
CA ILE A 264 -14.49 11.47 12.93
C ILE A 264 -13.80 10.22 13.47
N ILE A 265 -12.49 10.17 13.28
CA ILE A 265 -11.68 9.04 13.75
C ILE A 265 -11.54 9.10 15.26
N PRO A 266 -11.91 8.02 15.99
CA PRO A 266 -11.73 7.94 17.44
C PRO A 266 -10.28 8.21 17.82
N GLN A 267 -10.07 9.05 18.85
CA GLN A 267 -8.72 9.46 19.22
C GLN A 267 -7.83 8.29 19.63
N TRP A 268 -8.41 7.26 20.26
CA TRP A 268 -7.67 6.05 20.64
C TRP A 268 -7.06 5.33 19.42
N GLN A 269 -7.68 5.38 18.25
CA GLN A 269 -7.14 4.76 17.03
C GLN A 269 -5.90 5.51 16.55
N LYS A 270 -5.96 6.85 16.54
CA LYS A 270 -4.80 7.69 16.17
C LYS A 270 -3.64 7.45 17.12
N ASP A 271 -3.91 7.35 18.42
CA ASP A 271 -2.88 7.17 19.44
C ASP A 271 -2.26 5.78 19.40
N MET A 272 -3.09 4.74 19.19
CA MET A 272 -2.59 3.37 19.03
C MET A 272 -1.78 3.22 17.75
N ALA A 273 -2.17 3.88 16.66
CA ALA A 273 -1.36 3.97 15.46
C ALA A 273 -0.02 4.68 15.71
N HIS A 274 -0.06 5.83 16.41
CA HIS A 274 1.14 6.60 16.74
C HIS A 274 2.14 5.85 17.63
N TRP A 275 1.62 4.99 18.52
CA TRP A 275 2.40 4.10 19.36
C TRP A 275 2.99 2.93 18.56
N ALA A 276 2.16 2.21 17.80
CA ALA A 276 2.56 0.98 17.13
C ALA A 276 3.45 1.20 15.90
N ASP A 277 3.21 2.27 15.13
CA ASP A 277 3.88 2.50 13.85
C ASP A 277 5.34 2.96 14.00
N ARG A 278 5.73 3.36 15.20
CA ARG A 278 7.10 3.78 15.53
C ARG A 278 7.76 2.69 16.35
N LYS A 279 8.64 1.93 15.69
CA LYS A 279 9.31 0.74 16.25
C LYS A 279 9.99 1.06 17.57
N GLU A 280 10.61 2.23 17.70
CA GLU A 280 11.31 2.67 18.89
C GLU A 280 10.35 2.73 20.08
N ILE A 281 9.18 3.34 19.88
CA ILE A 281 8.16 3.57 20.92
C ILE A 281 7.42 2.28 21.24
N TYR A 282 6.95 1.58 20.21
CA TYR A 282 6.25 0.31 20.36
C TYR A 282 7.06 -0.70 21.19
N MET A 283 8.39 -0.70 20.99
CA MET A 283 9.30 -1.58 21.72
C MET A 283 9.70 -1.06 23.10
N SER A 284 9.69 0.25 23.35
CA SER A 284 10.20 0.84 24.59
C SER A 284 9.13 1.07 25.65
N CYS A 285 7.86 1.27 25.29
CA CYS A 285 6.79 1.55 26.24
C CYS A 285 5.54 0.72 25.98
N ASP A 286 4.83 0.36 27.05
CA ASP A 286 3.50 -0.22 26.93
C ASP A 286 2.49 0.84 26.53
N PHE A 287 1.46 0.44 25.79
CA PHE A 287 0.44 1.38 25.33
C PHE A 287 -0.23 2.10 26.50
N LYS A 288 -0.41 1.45 27.66
CA LYS A 288 -0.99 2.08 28.87
C LYS A 288 -0.17 3.29 29.35
N ASP A 289 1.15 3.22 29.18
CA ASP A 289 2.09 4.24 29.65
C ASP A 289 2.47 5.24 28.54
N PHE A 290 1.96 5.03 27.34
CA PHE A 290 2.18 5.94 26.23
C PHE A 290 1.44 7.27 26.46
N SER A 291 2.17 8.38 26.34
CA SER A 291 1.64 9.74 26.45
C SER A 291 1.76 10.46 25.10
N PRO A 292 0.73 10.38 24.23
CA PRO A 292 0.74 11.07 22.95
C PRO A 292 0.56 12.60 23.10
N ARG A 293 0.09 13.07 24.26
CA ARG A 293 -0.28 14.45 24.55
C ARG A 293 0.04 14.78 26.01
N LYS A 294 0.46 16.02 26.27
CA LYS A 294 0.77 16.51 27.63
C LYS A 294 -0.40 16.26 28.58
N GLY A 295 -0.12 15.62 29.72
CA GLY A 295 -1.12 15.35 30.76
C GLY A 295 -2.08 14.20 30.46
N PHE A 296 -1.89 13.46 29.37
CA PHE A 296 -2.73 12.30 29.02
C PHE A 296 -1.89 11.02 28.93
N LEU A 297 -2.39 9.94 29.54
CA LEU A 297 -1.85 8.59 29.41
C LEU A 297 -2.89 7.68 28.77
N CYS A 298 -2.47 6.85 27.83
CA CYS A 298 -3.37 5.95 27.12
C CYS A 298 -4.03 4.88 28.02
N LYS A 299 -3.57 4.68 29.27
CA LYS A 299 -4.29 3.89 30.30
C LYS A 299 -5.73 4.37 30.53
N GLU A 300 -6.02 5.65 30.31
CA GLU A 300 -7.37 6.20 30.49
C GLU A 300 -8.38 5.56 29.53
N TYR A 301 -7.95 5.13 28.34
CA TYR A 301 -8.83 4.42 27.41
C TYR A 301 -9.36 3.10 27.96
N PHE A 302 -8.59 2.41 28.80
CA PHE A 302 -8.99 1.13 29.40
C PHE A 302 -10.04 1.26 30.51
N LYS A 303 -10.26 2.48 31.02
CA LYS A 303 -11.28 2.74 32.03
C LYS A 303 -12.63 3.08 31.41
N ILE A 304 -12.63 3.59 30.19
CA ILE A 304 -13.77 4.24 29.54
C ILE A 304 -14.30 3.39 28.36
N LEU A 305 -13.48 2.52 27.78
CA LEU A 305 -13.79 1.66 26.61
C LEU A 305 -13.64 0.17 26.99
#